data_AF-A0A8T4NVT5-F1
#
_entry.id   AF-A0A8T4NVT5-F1
#
_cell.length_a   1.000
_cell.length_b   1.000
_cell.length_c   1.000
_cell.angle_alpha   90.00
_cell.angle_beta   90.00
_cell.angle_gamma   90.00
#
_symmetry.space_group_name_H-M   'P 1'
#
loop_
_entity.id
_entity.type
_entity.pdbx_description
1 polymer ?
#
loop_
_entity_poly.entity_id
_entity_poly.type
_entity_poly.pdbx_seq_one_letter_code
_entity_poly.pdbx_strand_id
1 'polypeptide(L)'
;MILQDEFPELWHSIVTKEIPNDKIDEFLLKFHLEIINEIKLGNRTPWDAIILNDLWQIVISSGYKLNPEVEAYMLHLTEFDPDNPQHSYEISYIDAQNEPTYAGNLNDIEERAKELLYKLSGSRD
;
A
#
# COMPACT_ATOMS: atom_id res chain seq x y z
N MET A 1 -6.92 -14.17 3.01
CA MET A 1 -5.56 -14.64 3.30
C MET A 1 -5.07 -13.84 4.48
N ILE A 2 -4.41 -14.44 5.47
CA ILE A 2 -3.92 -13.70 6.64
C ILE A 2 -2.43 -13.47 6.44
N LEU A 3 -2.00 -12.21 6.44
CA LEU A 3 -0.61 -11.81 6.23
C LEU A 3 0.38 -12.58 7.13
N GLN A 4 0.01 -12.83 8.39
CA GLN A 4 0.83 -13.58 9.36
C GLN A 4 1.17 -15.00 8.88
N ASP A 5 0.22 -15.68 8.23
CA ASP A 5 0.40 -17.08 7.82
C ASP A 5 1.27 -17.18 6.57
N GLU A 6 1.18 -16.18 5.69
CA GLU A 6 1.91 -16.17 4.42
C GLU A 6 3.29 -15.52 4.55
N PHE A 7 3.42 -14.48 5.37
CA PHE A 7 4.64 -13.71 5.57
C PHE A 7 4.99 -13.59 7.07
N PRO A 8 5.27 -14.71 7.76
CA PRO A 8 5.49 -14.71 9.22
C PRO A 8 6.73 -13.91 9.65
N GLU A 9 7.79 -13.93 8.85
CA GLU A 9 9.01 -13.16 9.15
C GLU A 9 8.77 -11.66 9.01
N LEU A 10 8.05 -11.24 7.97
CA LEU A 10 7.65 -9.85 7.77
C LEU A 10 6.78 -9.35 8.94
N TRP A 11 5.76 -10.14 9.29
CA TRP A 11 4.90 -9.87 10.43
C TRP A 11 5.74 -9.66 11.70
N HIS A 12 6.69 -10.55 11.95
CA HIS A 12 7.60 -10.45 13.09
C HIS A 12 8.39 -9.14 13.07
N SER A 13 9.07 -8.82 11.96
CA SER A 13 9.91 -7.62 11.84
C SER A 13 9.14 -6.31 12.05
N ILE A 14 7.85 -6.27 11.68
CA ILE A 14 6.99 -5.11 11.97
C ILE A 14 6.68 -5.03 13.46
N VAL A 15 6.18 -6.12 14.07
CA VAL A 15 5.81 -6.15 15.50
C VAL A 15 7.00 -5.86 16.41
N THR A 16 8.18 -6.38 16.08
CA THR A 16 9.40 -6.19 16.87
C THR A 16 10.12 -4.87 16.57
N LYS A 17 9.61 -4.08 15.61
CA LYS A 17 10.24 -2.83 15.15
C LYS A 17 11.68 -2.99 14.65
N GLU A 18 11.96 -4.11 14.00
CA GLU A 18 13.22 -4.29 13.28
C GLU A 18 13.32 -3.34 12.09
N ILE A 19 12.18 -3.00 11.48
CA ILE A 19 12.10 -1.97 10.45
C ILE A 19 12.14 -0.59 11.14
N PRO A 20 13.09 0.29 10.80
CA PRO A 20 13.12 1.62 11.39
C PRO A 20 11.89 2.47 11.03
N ASN A 21 11.47 3.36 11.92
CA ASN A 21 10.33 4.27 11.69
C ASN A 21 10.51 5.13 10.43
N ASP A 22 11.73 5.57 10.10
CA ASP A 22 12.01 6.37 8.90
C ASP A 22 12.03 5.53 7.61
N LYS A 23 11.91 4.20 7.74
CA LYS A 23 11.93 3.23 6.64
C LYS A 23 10.62 2.51 6.41
N ILE A 24 9.66 2.62 7.32
CA ILE A 24 8.41 1.86 7.24
C ILE A 24 7.59 2.24 6.00
N ASP A 25 7.52 3.52 5.66
CA ASP A 25 6.78 3.99 4.47
C ASP A 25 7.37 3.39 3.18
N GLU A 26 8.69 3.48 3.03
CA GLU A 26 9.42 2.93 1.89
C GLU A 26 9.26 1.40 1.81
N PHE A 27 9.37 0.74 2.96
CA PHE A 27 9.21 -0.70 3.08
C PHE A 27 7.82 -1.16 2.60
N LEU A 28 6.76 -0.51 3.11
CA LEU A 28 5.38 -0.87 2.80
C LEU A 28 5.06 -0.74 1.30
N LEU A 29 5.48 0.37 0.70
CA LEU A 29 5.22 0.62 -0.72
C LEU A 29 6.00 -0.36 -1.61
N LYS A 30 7.24 -0.69 -1.25
CA LYS A 30 8.03 -1.70 -1.99
C LYS A 30 7.41 -3.08 -1.92
N PHE A 31 7.04 -3.52 -0.71
CA PHE A 31 6.37 -4.80 -0.52
C PHE A 31 5.10 -4.90 -1.36
N HIS A 32 4.31 -3.82 -1.41
CA HIS A 32 3.11 -3.83 -2.25
C HIS A 32 3.39 -3.89 -3.74
N LEU A 33 4.40 -3.18 -4.23
CA LEU A 33 4.82 -3.29 -5.63
C LEU A 33 5.27 -4.71 -5.99
N GLU A 34 5.90 -5.43 -5.06
CA GLU A 34 6.22 -6.85 -5.24
C GLU A 34 4.96 -7.70 -5.40
N ILE A 35 3.96 -7.51 -4.54
CA ILE A 35 2.65 -8.19 -4.65
C ILE A 35 1.97 -7.88 -5.98
N ILE A 36 1.90 -6.61 -6.38
CA ILE A 36 1.33 -6.20 -7.68
C ILE A 36 2.06 -6.88 -8.84
N ASN A 37 3.39 -6.96 -8.77
CA ASN A 37 4.18 -7.63 -9.79
C ASN A 37 3.88 -9.14 -9.85
N GLU A 38 3.74 -9.81 -8.71
CA GLU A 38 3.34 -11.22 -8.66
C GLU A 38 1.93 -11.46 -9.23
N ILE A 39 1.00 -10.53 -9.01
CA ILE A 39 -0.34 -10.57 -9.64
C ILE A 39 -0.21 -10.45 -11.15
N LYS A 40 0.59 -9.51 -11.66
CA LYS A 40 0.83 -9.32 -13.10
C LYS A 40 1.50 -10.54 -13.75
N LEU A 41 2.35 -11.25 -13.02
CA LEU A 41 2.98 -12.50 -13.45
C LEU A 41 2.05 -13.71 -13.36
N GLY A 42 0.86 -13.57 -12.77
CA GLY A 42 -0.12 -14.64 -12.60
C GLY A 42 0.18 -15.59 -11.44
N ASN A 43 1.11 -15.23 -10.55
CA ASN A 43 1.45 -16.02 -9.36
C ASN A 43 0.49 -15.77 -8.20
N ARG A 44 -0.26 -14.65 -8.26
CA ARG A 44 -1.22 -14.19 -7.26
C ARG A 44 -2.53 -13.77 -7.92
N THR A 45 -3.57 -13.69 -7.11
CA THR A 45 -4.88 -13.18 -7.51
C THR A 45 -4.95 -11.66 -7.29
N PRO A 46 -5.74 -10.91 -8.07
CA PRO A 46 -5.95 -9.48 -7.83
C PRO A 46 -6.40 -9.14 -6.40
N TRP A 47 -7.13 -10.05 -5.75
CA TRP A 47 -7.52 -9.93 -4.34
C TRP A 47 -6.33 -9.82 -3.38
N ASP A 48 -5.15 -10.29 -3.76
CA ASP A 48 -3.96 -10.23 -2.91
C ASP A 48 -3.38 -8.81 -2.82
N ALA A 49 -3.80 -7.86 -3.68
CA ALA A 49 -3.40 -6.46 -3.60
C ALA A 49 -3.88 -5.78 -2.30
N ILE A 50 -4.99 -6.26 -1.70
CA ILE A 50 -5.52 -5.70 -0.45
C ILE A 50 -4.75 -6.16 0.78
N ILE A 51 -3.74 -7.04 0.65
CA ILE A 51 -2.94 -7.55 1.78
C ILE A 51 -2.23 -6.43 2.56
N LEU A 52 -2.03 -5.28 1.91
CA LEU A 52 -1.56 -4.06 2.55
C LEU A 52 -2.49 -3.54 3.64
N ASN A 53 -3.79 -3.84 3.63
CA ASN A 53 -4.72 -3.46 4.70
C ASN A 53 -4.34 -4.16 6.01
N ASP A 54 -4.12 -5.48 5.96
CA ASP A 54 -3.64 -6.24 7.11
C ASP A 54 -2.28 -5.72 7.60
N LEU A 55 -1.38 -5.42 6.64
CA LEU A 55 -0.05 -4.86 6.91
C LEU A 55 -0.11 -3.46 7.55
N TRP A 56 -1.02 -2.61 7.10
CA TRP A 56 -1.24 -1.28 7.63
C TRP A 56 -1.77 -1.32 9.08
N GLN A 57 -2.74 -2.19 9.36
CA GLN A 57 -3.28 -2.34 10.70
C GLN A 57 -2.23 -2.81 11.71
N ILE A 58 -1.35 -3.73 11.31
CA ILE A 58 -0.26 -4.15 12.19
C ILE A 58 0.80 -3.06 12.38
N VAL A 59 1.10 -2.28 11.34
CA VAL A 59 2.05 -1.16 11.44
C VAL A 59 1.54 -0.09 12.40
N ILE A 60 0.28 0.33 12.29
CA ILE A 60 -0.32 1.30 13.22
C ILE A 60 -0.38 0.73 14.64
N SER A 61 -0.84 -0.50 14.82
CA SER A 61 -0.95 -1.10 16.17
C SER A 61 0.42 -1.36 16.82
N SER A 62 1.46 -1.59 16.02
CA SER A 62 2.85 -1.65 16.48
C SER A 62 3.40 -0.26 16.84
N GLY A 63 2.72 0.83 16.47
CA GLY A 63 3.06 2.20 16.86
C GLY A 63 4.06 2.89 15.93
N TYR A 64 4.08 2.50 14.65
CA TYR A 64 4.71 3.32 13.62
C TYR A 64 3.88 4.56 13.32
N LYS A 65 4.54 5.59 12.79
CA LYS A 65 3.87 6.77 12.25
C LYS A 65 4.16 6.83 10.76
N LEU A 66 3.11 6.68 9.97
CA LEU A 66 3.21 6.75 8.51
C LEU A 66 3.23 8.19 8.04
N ASN A 67 3.82 8.40 6.87
CA ASN A 67 3.58 9.61 6.11
C ASN A 67 2.08 9.72 5.77
N PRO A 68 1.44 10.90 5.90
CA PRO A 68 0.01 11.06 5.61
C PRO A 68 -0.41 10.63 4.20
N GLU A 69 0.42 10.84 3.18
CA GLU A 69 0.10 10.40 1.80
C GLU A 69 0.14 8.87 1.68
N VAL A 70 1.02 8.21 2.44
CA VAL A 70 1.11 6.74 2.49
C VAL A 70 -0.06 6.16 3.29
N GLU A 71 -0.43 6.78 4.41
CA GLU A 71 -1.60 6.39 5.18
C GLU A 71 -2.90 6.51 4.36
N ALA A 72 -3.08 7.62 3.65
CA ALA A 72 -4.22 7.80 2.74
C ALA A 72 -4.24 6.72 1.65
N TYR A 73 -3.09 6.46 1.03
CA TYR A 73 -2.95 5.38 0.05
C TYR A 73 -3.39 4.02 0.61
N MET A 74 -2.95 3.66 1.83
CA MET A 74 -3.35 2.41 2.48
C MET A 74 -4.86 2.29 2.70
N LEU A 75 -5.49 3.37 3.15
CA LEU A 75 -6.94 3.41 3.38
C LEU A 75 -7.71 3.14 2.07
N HIS A 76 -7.26 3.70 0.95
CA HIS A 76 -7.94 3.53 -0.33
C HIS A 76 -7.77 2.14 -0.94
N LEU A 77 -6.73 1.39 -0.58
CA LEU A 77 -6.63 -0.01 -1.00
C LEU A 77 -7.75 -0.88 -0.43
N THR A 78 -8.38 -0.45 0.67
CA THR A 78 -9.56 -1.14 1.22
C THR A 78 -10.80 -0.98 0.33
N GLU A 79 -10.79 -0.01 -0.58
CA GLU A 79 -11.87 0.33 -1.50
C GLU A 79 -11.67 -0.35 -2.87
N PHE A 80 -10.53 -1.01 -3.08
CA PHE A 80 -10.26 -1.78 -4.28
C PHE A 80 -11.12 -3.05 -4.32
N ASP A 81 -11.98 -3.15 -5.32
CA ASP A 81 -12.76 -4.34 -5.64
C ASP A 81 -12.25 -4.97 -6.95
N PRO A 82 -11.44 -6.04 -6.87
CA PRO A 82 -10.92 -6.70 -8.07
C PRO A 82 -11.98 -7.43 -8.90
N ASP A 83 -13.13 -7.78 -8.32
CA ASP A 83 -14.24 -8.40 -9.05
C ASP A 83 -15.07 -7.34 -9.80
N ASN A 84 -14.90 -6.06 -9.45
CA ASN A 84 -15.53 -4.94 -10.12
C ASN A 84 -14.56 -3.77 -10.34
N PRO A 85 -13.64 -3.89 -11.32
CA PRO A 85 -12.67 -2.84 -11.64
C PRO A 85 -13.31 -1.55 -12.22
N GLN A 86 -14.64 -1.49 -12.36
CA GLN A 86 -15.39 -0.29 -12.73
C GLN A 86 -16.18 0.32 -11.54
N HIS A 87 -16.30 -0.40 -10.42
CA HIS A 87 -16.79 0.10 -9.12
C HIS A 87 -15.64 0.35 -8.14
N SER A 88 -14.47 0.78 -8.62
CA SER A 88 -13.67 1.68 -7.80
C SER A 88 -14.58 2.87 -7.48
N TYR A 89 -15.07 2.98 -6.25
CA TYR A 89 -15.94 4.08 -5.84
C TYR A 89 -15.35 5.41 -6.34
N GLU A 90 -16.20 6.29 -6.87
CA GLU A 90 -15.86 7.70 -7.10
C GLU A 90 -15.43 8.32 -5.75
N ILE A 91 -14.18 8.13 -5.36
CA ILE A 91 -13.64 8.70 -4.13
C ILE A 91 -12.58 9.68 -4.58
N SER A 92 -13.06 10.91 -4.73
CA SER A 92 -12.28 12.10 -4.93
C SER A 92 -11.23 12.24 -3.83
N TYR A 93 -9.96 12.14 -4.21
CA TYR A 93 -8.87 12.67 -3.43
C TYR A 93 -8.94 14.19 -3.53
N ILE A 94 -8.64 14.87 -2.42
CA ILE A 94 -8.20 16.26 -2.46
C ILE A 94 -6.69 16.20 -2.38
N ASP A 95 -6.00 16.30 -3.51
CA ASP A 95 -4.58 16.61 -3.49
C ASP A 95 -4.38 18.08 -3.03
N ALA A 96 -3.12 18.52 -2.86
CA ALA A 96 -2.83 19.92 -2.50
C ALA A 96 -3.33 20.96 -3.54
N GLN A 97 -3.88 20.52 -4.67
CA GLN A 97 -4.42 21.31 -5.78
C GLN A 97 -5.92 21.07 -6.07
N ASN A 98 -6.65 20.32 -5.22
CA ASN A 98 -8.06 19.95 -5.41
C ASN A 98 -8.36 19.09 -6.67
N GLU A 99 -7.42 18.32 -7.21
CA GLU A 99 -7.69 17.45 -8.37
C GLU A 99 -7.97 15.99 -7.94
N PRO A 100 -9.11 15.39 -8.37
CA PRO A 100 -9.43 14.00 -8.07
C PRO A 100 -8.54 13.07 -8.91
N THR A 101 -7.78 12.21 -8.24
CA THR A 101 -7.03 11.10 -8.87
C THR A 101 -7.73 9.78 -8.58
N TYR A 102 -7.73 8.85 -9.54
CA TYR A 102 -8.53 7.62 -9.46
C TYR A 102 -7.63 6.43 -9.11
N ALA A 103 -8.05 5.56 -8.19
CA ALA A 103 -7.50 4.20 -8.05
C ALA A 103 -8.48 3.23 -8.70
N GLY A 104 -8.60 3.29 -10.02
CA GLY A 104 -9.61 2.55 -10.79
C GLY A 104 -9.21 1.11 -11.13
N ASN A 105 -7.92 0.80 -11.11
CA ASN A 105 -7.41 -0.52 -11.47
C ASN A 105 -6.00 -0.76 -10.89
N LEU A 106 -5.49 -1.98 -11.04
CA LEU A 106 -4.18 -2.40 -10.52
C LEU A 106 -3.00 -1.55 -11.03
N ASN A 107 -3.08 -0.99 -12.24
CA ASN A 107 -2.02 -0.10 -12.75
C ASN A 107 -2.05 1.25 -12.05
N ASP A 108 -3.23 1.83 -11.78
CA ASP A 108 -3.33 3.10 -11.06
C ASP A 108 -2.76 2.96 -9.63
N ILE A 109 -3.06 1.82 -8.98
CA ILE A 109 -2.52 1.45 -7.67
C ILE A 109 -0.98 1.34 -7.72
N GLU A 110 -0.44 0.75 -8.77
CA GLU A 110 1.00 0.61 -8.98
C GLU A 110 1.67 1.97 -9.23
N GLU A 111 1.09 2.79 -10.11
CA GLU A 111 1.59 4.13 -10.43
C GLU A 111 1.60 5.02 -9.20
N ARG A 112 0.54 4.97 -8.38
CA ARG A 112 0.49 5.71 -7.13
C ARG A 112 1.55 5.26 -6.13
N ALA A 113 1.77 3.95 -5.97
CA ALA A 113 2.85 3.46 -5.10
C ALA A 113 4.23 3.92 -5.58
N LYS A 114 4.48 3.91 -6.90
CA LYS A 114 5.72 4.41 -7.50
C LYS A 114 5.90 5.91 -7.29
N GLU A 115 4.85 6.71 -7.44
CA GLU A 115 4.87 8.14 -7.20
C GLU A 115 5.25 8.46 -5.75
N LEU A 116 4.60 7.78 -4.78
CA LEU A 116 4.90 7.95 -3.36
C LEU A 116 6.33 7.55 -3.02
N LEU A 117 6.82 6.42 -3.55
CA LEU A 117 8.22 6.02 -3.39
C LEU A 117 9.19 7.06 -3.96
N TYR A 118 8.88 7.60 -5.13
CA TYR A 118 9.69 8.65 -5.73
C TYR A 118 9.75 9.89 -4.83
N LYS A 119 8.61 10.36 -4.31
CA LYS A 119 8.55 11.49 -3.36
C LYS A 119 9.34 11.25 -2.08
N LEU A 120 9.24 10.05 -1.50
CA LEU A 120 10.03 9.68 -0.31
C LEU A 120 11.53 9.65 -0.60
N SER A 121 11.93 9.25 -1.81
CA SER A 121 13.34 9.25 -2.23
C SER A 121 13.88 10.64 -2.57
N GLY A 122 13.03 11.54 -3.08
CA GLY A 122 13.38 12.92 -3.43
C GLY A 122 13.31 13.93 -2.27
N SER A 123 12.65 13.58 -1.16
CA SER A 123 12.60 14.41 0.06
C SER A 123 13.85 14.25 0.95
N ARG A 124 14.93 13.67 0.42
CA ARG A 124 16.18 13.34 1.13
C ARG A 124 17.33 14.32 0.86
N ASP A 125 17.02 15.52 0.37
CA ASP A 125 17.96 16.65 0.22
C ASP A 125 17.86 17.66 1.37
#